data_AF-A0A956X0G5-F1
#
_entry.id   AF-A0A956X0G5-F1
#
_cell.length_a   1.000
_cell.length_b   1.000
_cell.length_c   1.000
_cell.angle_alpha   90.00
_cell.angle_beta   90.00
_cell.angle_gamma   90.00
#
_symmetry.space_group_name_H-M   'P 1'
#
loop_
_entity.id
_entity.type
_entity.pdbx_description
1 polymer ?
#
loop_
_entity_poly.entity_id
_entity_poly.type
_entity_poly.pdbx_seq_one_letter_code
_entity_poly.pdbx_strand_id
1 'polypeptide(L)'
;MVNELLTFLLVVLFIALGVSMAIWPQKFVVLVAKQTKRYKEIFGLTDEELEKLGWSGMRQRLLGGSVSRFAEEGEQQPERFKATVNHVRVWGIIIMIMLGGLCLLGITLTLLGVG
;
A
#
# COMPACT_ATOMS: atom_id res chain seq x y z
N MET A 1 -16.10 -7.54 -22.61
CA MET A 1 -16.50 -6.14 -22.33
C MET A 1 -16.54 -5.77 -20.84
N VAL A 2 -17.50 -6.20 -19.99
CA VAL A 2 -17.54 -5.76 -18.56
C VAL A 2 -16.31 -6.25 -17.76
N ASN A 3 -15.87 -7.50 -17.98
CA ASN A 3 -14.66 -8.02 -17.33
C ASN A 3 -13.39 -7.29 -17.77
N GLU A 4 -13.23 -6.96 -19.06
CA GLU A 4 -12.03 -6.28 -19.56
C GLU A 4 -11.95 -4.83 -19.07
N LEU A 5 -13.10 -4.13 -19.00
CA LEU A 5 -13.17 -2.79 -18.43
C LEU A 5 -12.82 -2.80 -16.93
N LEU A 6 -13.33 -3.78 -16.17
CA LEU A 6 -13.01 -3.95 -14.76
C LEU A 6 -11.53 -4.28 -14.55
N THR A 7 -10.97 -5.18 -15.35
CA THR A 7 -9.54 -5.53 -15.31
C THR A 7 -8.67 -4.31 -15.64
N PHE A 8 -9.03 -3.53 -16.66
CA PHE A 8 -8.31 -2.31 -17.00
C PHE A 8 -8.36 -1.28 -15.88
N LEU A 9 -9.55 -1.04 -15.30
CA LEU A 9 -9.72 -0.14 -14.15
C LEU A 9 -8.89 -0.59 -12.94
N LEU A 10 -8.89 -1.90 -12.63
CA LEU A 10 -8.09 -2.46 -11.54
C LEU A 10 -6.59 -2.24 -11.79
N VAL A 11 -6.10 -2.51 -12.99
CA VAL A 11 -4.69 -2.32 -13.36
C VAL A 11 -4.29 -0.85 -13.24
N VAL A 12 -5.11 0.08 -13.74
CA VAL A 12 -4.86 1.53 -13.60
C VAL A 12 -4.85 1.95 -12.12
N LEU A 13 -5.74 1.39 -11.29
CA LEU A 13 -5.76 1.63 -9.84
C LEU A 13 -4.48 1.13 -9.17
N PHE A 14 -4.00 -0.08 -9.51
CA PHE A 14 -2.76 -0.64 -8.97
C PHE A 14 -1.53 0.15 -9.40
N ILE A 15 -1.48 0.62 -10.65
CA ILE A 15 -0.41 1.49 -11.13
C ILE A 15 -0.46 2.83 -10.39
N ALA A 16 -1.63 3.45 -10.27
CA ALA A 16 -1.78 4.72 -9.55
C ALA A 16 -1.38 4.59 -8.08
N LEU A 17 -1.73 3.48 -7.41
CA LEU A 17 -1.28 3.15 -6.06
C LEU A 17 0.24 2.96 -6.00
N GLY A 18 0.82 2.16 -6.89
CA GLY A 18 2.27 1.92 -6.94
C GLY A 18 3.08 3.20 -7.17
N VAL A 19 2.65 4.04 -8.12
CA VAL A 19 3.24 5.36 -8.39
C VAL A 19 3.12 6.28 -7.17
N SER A 20 1.95 6.33 -6.52
CA SER A 20 1.73 7.16 -5.34
C SER A 20 2.61 6.74 -4.17
N MET A 21 2.76 5.42 -3.95
CA MET A 21 3.64 4.85 -2.93
C MET A 21 5.13 5.12 -3.22
N ALA A 22 5.55 5.08 -4.49
CA ALA A 22 6.94 5.30 -4.88
C ALA A 22 7.36 6.79 -4.82
N ILE A 23 6.53 7.68 -5.36
CA ILE A 23 6.85 9.12 -5.47
C ILE A 23 6.60 9.84 -4.15
N TRP A 24 5.45 9.58 -3.49
CA TRP A 24 5.04 10.28 -2.26
C TRP A 24 4.77 9.32 -1.08
N PRO A 25 5.77 8.50 -0.68
CA PRO A 25 5.59 7.49 0.37
C PRO A 25 5.17 8.10 1.72
N GLN A 26 5.63 9.32 2.03
CA GLN A 26 5.27 10.04 3.26
C GLN A 26 3.78 10.36 3.32
N LYS A 27 3.21 10.94 2.25
CA LYS A 27 1.77 11.23 2.18
C LYS A 27 0.94 9.97 2.22
N PHE A 28 1.43 8.91 1.58
CA PHE A 28 0.77 7.60 1.63
C PHE A 28 0.72 7.06 3.07
N VAL A 29 1.83 7.11 3.80
CA VAL A 29 1.88 6.69 5.21
C VAL A 29 0.93 7.52 6.08
N VAL A 30 0.85 8.84 5.88
CA VAL A 30 -0.12 9.72 6.58
C VAL A 30 -1.57 9.34 6.25
N LEU A 31 -1.87 9.07 4.98
CA LEU A 31 -3.20 8.63 4.55
C LEU A 31 -3.59 7.29 5.18
N VAL A 32 -2.65 6.34 5.24
CA VAL A 32 -2.85 5.05 5.90
C VAL A 32 -3.08 5.24 7.39
N ALA A 33 -2.26 6.05 8.07
CA ALA A 33 -2.45 6.35 9.51
C ALA A 33 -3.84 6.97 9.78
N LYS A 34 -4.28 7.91 8.94
CA LYS A 34 -5.59 8.55 9.05
C LYS A 34 -6.76 7.59 8.78
N GLN A 35 -6.61 6.70 7.80
CA GLN A 35 -7.57 5.63 7.52
C GLN A 35 -7.67 4.67 8.70
N THR A 36 -6.53 4.24 9.24
CA THR A 36 -6.47 3.36 10.41
C THR A 36 -7.12 4.00 11.64
N LYS A 37 -6.87 5.28 11.89
CA LYS A 37 -7.52 6.05 12.96
C LYS A 37 -9.04 6.06 12.81
N ARG A 38 -9.54 6.42 11.62
CA ARG A 38 -10.98 6.39 11.33
C ARG A 38 -11.58 5.01 11.47
N TYR A 39 -10.90 3.98 10.98
CA TYR A 39 -11.37 2.60 11.08
C TYR A 39 -11.48 2.17 12.55
N LYS A 40 -10.48 2.52 13.36
CA LYS A 40 -10.51 2.28 14.81
C LYS A 40 -11.65 3.02 15.50
N GLU A 41 -11.88 4.29 15.16
CA GLU A 41 -12.97 5.11 15.70
C GLU A 41 -14.36 4.57 15.30
N ILE A 42 -14.54 4.17 14.04
CA ILE A 42 -15.83 3.66 13.52
C ILE A 42 -16.18 2.31 14.13
N PHE A 43 -15.21 1.41 14.23
CA PHE A 43 -15.45 0.03 14.68
C PHE A 43 -15.16 -0.18 16.17
N GLY A 44 -14.74 0.87 16.89
CA GLY A 44 -14.43 0.79 18.33
C GLY A 44 -13.30 -0.19 18.66
N LEU A 45 -12.41 -0.48 17.70
CA LEU A 45 -11.47 -1.58 17.81
C LEU A 45 -10.35 -1.28 18.82
N THR A 46 -10.09 -2.26 19.67
CA THR A 46 -8.92 -2.26 20.55
C THR A 46 -7.65 -2.66 19.79
N ASP A 47 -6.48 -2.34 20.33
CA ASP A 47 -5.20 -2.76 19.74
C ASP A 47 -5.11 -4.30 19.63
N GLU A 48 -5.69 -5.05 20.56
CA GLU A 48 -5.75 -6.52 20.53
C GLU A 48 -6.63 -7.06 19.40
N GLU A 49 -7.74 -6.39 19.08
CA GLU A 49 -8.61 -6.81 17.97
C GLU A 49 -7.99 -6.52 16.61
N LEU A 50 -7.31 -5.37 16.49
CA LEU A 50 -6.47 -5.07 15.32
C LEU A 50 -5.34 -6.09 15.18
N GLU A 51 -4.78 -6.56 16.29
CA GLU A 51 -3.75 -7.59 16.31
C GLU A 51 -4.26 -8.96 15.82
N LYS A 52 -5.49 -9.33 16.20
CA LYS A 52 -6.19 -10.53 15.70
C LYS A 52 -6.53 -10.45 14.21
N LEU A 53 -6.65 -9.26 13.64
CA LEU A 53 -6.87 -9.03 12.20
C LEU A 53 -5.60 -9.18 11.35
N GLY A 54 -4.49 -9.66 11.92
CA GLY A 54 -3.27 -9.99 11.18
C GLY A 54 -2.18 -8.91 11.23
N TRP A 55 -2.33 -7.89 12.09
CA TRP A 55 -1.33 -6.82 12.23
C TRP A 55 -0.15 -7.21 13.14
N SER A 56 -0.19 -8.37 13.82
CA SER A 56 0.80 -8.81 14.82
C SER A 56 2.23 -8.90 14.30
N GLY A 57 2.44 -9.36 13.06
CA GLY A 57 3.79 -9.51 12.47
C GLY A 57 4.37 -8.21 11.87
N MET A 58 3.50 -7.33 11.37
CA MET A 58 3.87 -6.08 10.68
C MET A 58 4.22 -4.97 11.70
N ARG A 59 3.60 -5.03 12.89
CA ARG A 59 3.62 -4.03 13.97
C ARG A 59 5.02 -3.58 14.40
N GLN A 60 5.88 -4.51 14.81
CA GLN A 60 7.13 -4.15 15.47
C GLN A 60 8.22 -3.68 14.50
N ARG A 61 8.28 -4.25 13.29
CA ARG A 61 9.26 -3.87 12.27
C ARG A 61 8.85 -2.65 11.46
N LEU A 62 7.56 -2.52 11.15
CA LEU A 62 7.10 -1.51 10.21
C LEU A 62 6.37 -0.36 10.89
N LEU A 63 5.76 -0.53 12.05
CA LEU A 63 5.11 0.57 12.76
C LEU A 63 5.94 1.07 13.94
N GLY A 64 7.05 0.42 14.27
CA GLY A 64 7.91 0.82 15.40
C GLY A 64 7.19 0.82 16.75
N GLY A 65 6.04 0.16 16.87
CA GLY A 65 5.14 0.27 18.01
C GLY A 65 3.72 -0.20 17.71
N SER A 66 2.73 0.22 18.51
CA SER A 66 1.33 -0.16 18.31
C SER A 66 0.68 0.52 17.09
N VAL A 67 -0.38 -0.12 16.57
CA VAL A 67 -1.21 0.44 15.49
C VAL A 67 -1.85 1.76 15.94
N SER A 68 -2.26 1.86 17.20
CA SER A 68 -2.69 3.12 17.83
C SER A 68 -1.62 4.21 17.77
N ARG A 69 -0.38 3.87 18.14
CA ARG A 69 0.75 4.81 18.10
C ARG A 69 1.04 5.28 16.67
N PHE A 70 0.94 4.40 15.69
CA PHE A 70 1.04 4.75 14.28
C PHE A 70 -0.12 5.64 13.80
N ALA A 71 -1.34 5.36 14.25
CA ALA A 71 -2.52 6.16 13.91
C ALA A 71 -2.48 7.58 14.50
N GLU A 72 -1.91 7.73 15.69
CA GLU A 72 -1.77 9.02 16.39
C GLU A 72 -0.52 9.80 15.96
N GLU A 73 0.66 9.16 16.02
CA GLU A 73 1.92 9.82 15.70
C GLU A 73 2.20 9.86 14.20
N GLY A 74 1.65 8.94 13.40
CA GLY A 74 1.86 8.91 11.94
C GLY A 74 1.15 10.05 11.20
N GLU A 75 0.09 10.61 11.78
CA GLU A 75 -0.59 11.81 11.25
C GLU A 75 0.24 13.08 11.54
N GLN A 76 0.86 13.18 12.72
CA GLN A 76 1.54 14.40 13.17
C GLN A 76 3.05 14.42 12.87
N GLN A 77 3.70 13.26 12.91
CA GLN A 77 5.16 13.09 12.79
C GLN A 77 5.51 11.87 11.94
N PRO A 78 5.15 11.85 10.63
CA PRO A 78 5.48 10.76 9.72
C PRO A 78 6.99 10.51 9.61
N GLU A 79 7.80 11.49 9.98
CA GLU A 79 9.28 11.42 10.01
C GLU A 79 9.83 10.47 11.07
N ARG A 80 9.06 10.13 12.10
CA ARG A 80 9.45 9.10 13.08
C ARG A 80 9.36 7.69 12.50
N PHE A 81 8.58 7.53 11.43
CA PHE A 81 8.31 6.27 10.75
C PHE A 81 9.17 6.10 9.49
N LYS A 82 10.45 6.53 9.52
CA LYS A 82 11.34 6.46 8.34
C LYS A 82 11.45 5.04 7.78
N ALA A 83 11.50 4.03 8.66
CA ALA A 83 11.54 2.63 8.25
C ALA A 83 10.29 2.25 7.44
N THR A 84 9.11 2.65 7.90
CA THR A 84 7.82 2.45 7.22
C THR A 84 7.77 3.16 5.88
N VAL A 85 8.15 4.45 5.86
CA VAL A 85 8.17 5.27 4.65
C VAL A 85 9.11 4.68 3.60
N ASN A 86 10.30 4.24 4.02
CA ASN A 86 11.26 3.62 3.11
C ASN A 86 10.77 2.26 2.62
N HIS A 87 10.17 1.46 3.50
CA HIS A 87 9.60 0.17 3.12
C HIS A 87 8.46 0.32 2.12
N VAL A 88 7.53 1.27 2.35
CA VAL A 88 6.43 1.61 1.43
C VAL A 88 6.98 2.05 0.07
N ARG A 89 8.02 2.90 0.05
CA ARG A 89 8.68 3.32 -1.19
C ARG A 89 9.26 2.13 -1.95
N VAL A 90 10.03 1.28 -1.28
CA VAL A 90 10.67 0.10 -1.89
C VAL A 90 9.61 -0.84 -2.46
N TRP A 91 8.55 -1.12 -1.72
CA TRP A 91 7.42 -1.93 -2.23
C TRP A 91 6.71 -1.28 -3.41
N GLY A 92 6.47 0.04 -3.36
CA GLY A 92 5.92 0.77 -4.50
C GLY A 92 6.77 0.61 -5.76
N ILE A 93 8.11 0.70 -5.62
CA ILE A 93 9.05 0.48 -6.74
C ILE A 93 8.99 -0.96 -7.25
N ILE A 94 8.99 -1.96 -6.35
CA ILE A 94 8.90 -3.38 -6.73
C ILE A 94 7.62 -3.65 -7.53
N ILE A 95 6.48 -3.16 -7.05
CA ILE A 95 5.19 -3.31 -7.74
C ILE A 95 5.23 -2.67 -9.13
N MET A 96 5.81 -1.47 -9.25
CA MET A 96 5.96 -0.79 -10.54
C MET A 96 6.83 -1.56 -11.52
N ILE A 97 7.93 -2.17 -11.04
CA ILE A 97 8.80 -3.01 -11.88
C ILE A 97 8.06 -4.28 -12.33
N MET A 98 7.33 -4.96 -11.43
CA MET A 98 6.58 -6.16 -11.78
C MET A 98 5.47 -5.86 -12.79
N LEU A 99 4.71 -4.78 -12.61
CA LEU A 99 3.66 -4.36 -13.54
C LEU A 99 4.24 -3.94 -14.89
N GLY A 100 5.35 -3.18 -14.90
CA GLY A 100 6.06 -2.84 -16.14
C GLY A 100 6.56 -4.07 -16.89
N GLY A 101 7.12 -5.05 -16.16
CA GLY A 101 7.55 -6.33 -16.72
C GLY A 101 6.40 -7.15 -17.32
N LEU A 102 5.27 -7.24 -16.62
CA LEU A 102 4.05 -7.89 -17.12
C LEU A 102 3.49 -7.21 -18.37
N CYS A 103 3.47 -5.88 -18.40
CA CYS A 103 3.05 -5.12 -19.58
C CYS A 103 3.98 -5.39 -20.77
N LEU A 104 5.30 -5.39 -20.57
CA LEU A 104 6.27 -5.70 -21.62
C LEU A 104 6.14 -7.15 -22.12
N LEU A 105 5.91 -8.10 -21.21
CA LEU A 105 5.63 -9.50 -21.56
C LEU A 105 4.35 -9.61 -22.41
N GLY A 106 3.27 -8.93 -22.01
CA GLY A 106 2.01 -8.91 -22.76
C GLY A 106 2.16 -8.33 -24.16
N ILE A 107 2.90 -7.22 -24.30
CA ILE A 107 3.20 -6.63 -25.62
C ILE A 107 4.03 -7.60 -26.47
N THR A 108 5.07 -8.20 -25.89
CA THR A 108 5.94 -9.16 -26.59
C THR A 108 5.15 -10.36 -27.10
N LEU A 109 4.25 -10.94 -26.28
CA LEU A 109 3.42 -12.07 -26.67
C LEU A 109 2.43 -11.71 -27.79
N THR A 110 1.87 -10.50 -27.74
CA THR A 110 0.99 -9.99 -28.80
C THR A 110 1.76 -9.81 -30.12
N LEU A 111 2.98 -9.26 -30.06
CA LEU A 111 3.83 -9.07 -31.24
C LEU A 111 4.32 -10.38 -31.86
N LEU A 112 4.50 -11.42 -31.05
CA LEU A 112 4.87 -12.76 -31.50
C LEU A 112 3.69 -13.57 -32.06
N GLY A 113 2.46 -13.02 -32.04
CA GLY A 113 1.27 -13.68 -32.58
C GLY A 113 0.78 -14.88 -31.75
N VAL A 114 1.07 -14.91 -30.45
CA VAL A 114 0.70 -16.00 -29.53
C VAL A 114 -0.64 -15.72 -28.82
N GLY A 115 -1.38 -14.68 -29.22
CA GLY A 115 -2.61 -14.21 -28.55
C GLY A 115 -3.82 -14.10 -29.46
#